data_AF-A0A368G4L1-F1
#
_entry.id   AF-A0A368G4L1-F1
#
_cell.length_a   1.000
_cell.length_b   1.000
_cell.length_c   1.000
_cell.angle_alpha   90.00
_cell.angle_beta   90.00
_cell.angle_gamma   90.00
#
_symmetry.space_group_name_H-M   'P 1'
#
loop_
_entity.id
_entity.type
_entity.pdbx_description
1 polymer ?
#
loop_
_entity_poly.entity_id
_entity_poly.type
_entity_poly.pdbx_seq_one_letter_code
_entity_poly.pdbx_strand_id
1 'polypeptide(L)'
;MVAVDLKTKLCIHTEVVHSSETGGLRDDMEKEAFRRILLRFADLGVRIRSVTSDHCSNFKHVIDEMNGTMSCDMEWCLDHRYLNRSMVKALREASKEDSCGSLVNWIPTLKNHLESSVRVGSWANDRNNIKFFFNTCLYRVAGVHFWKKVTFWFMQ
;
A
#
# COMPACT_ATOMS: atom_id res chain seq x y z
N MET A 1 -15.51 -11.70 -2.72
CA MET A 1 -14.95 -10.33 -2.87
C MET A 1 -15.96 -9.47 -3.64
N VAL A 2 -16.06 -8.18 -3.36
CA VAL A 2 -17.01 -7.28 -4.05
C VAL A 2 -16.24 -6.13 -4.70
N ALA A 3 -16.57 -5.81 -5.94
CA ALA A 3 -16.03 -4.67 -6.68
C ALA A 3 -17.10 -3.59 -6.82
N VAL A 4 -16.79 -2.36 -6.39
CA VAL A 4 -17.74 -1.25 -6.31
C VAL A 4 -17.11 0.01 -6.87
N ASP A 5 -17.86 0.77 -7.67
CA ASP A 5 -17.50 2.15 -7.98
C ASP A 5 -17.84 3.05 -6.77
N LEU A 6 -16.81 3.57 -6.12
CA LEU A 6 -16.98 4.40 -4.93
C LEU A 6 -17.65 5.75 -5.20
N LYS A 7 -17.61 6.26 -6.44
CA LYS A 7 -18.23 7.54 -6.82
C LYS A 7 -19.74 7.37 -6.95
N THR A 8 -20.18 6.35 -7.67
CA THR A 8 -21.60 6.09 -7.95
C THR A 8 -22.26 5.16 -6.93
N LYS A 9 -21.45 4.51 -6.07
CA LYS A 9 -21.87 3.43 -5.16
C LYS A 9 -22.42 2.20 -5.87
N LEU A 10 -22.17 2.07 -7.17
CA LEU A 10 -22.61 0.94 -7.97
C LEU A 10 -21.77 -0.30 -7.66
N CYS A 11 -22.43 -1.41 -7.31
CA CYS A 11 -21.80 -2.71 -7.28
C CYS A 11 -21.57 -3.17 -8.73
N ILE A 12 -20.31 -3.33 -9.11
CA ILE A 12 -19.92 -3.74 -10.48
C ILE A 12 -19.92 -5.26 -10.58
N HIS A 13 -19.38 -5.94 -9.55
CA HIS A 13 -19.27 -7.39 -9.53
C HIS A 13 -19.17 -7.93 -8.11
N THR A 14 -19.73 -9.12 -7.90
CA THR A 14 -19.54 -9.88 -6.67
C THR A 14 -18.99 -11.24 -7.04
N GLU A 15 -17.80 -11.55 -6.55
CA GLU A 15 -17.13 -12.83 -6.76
C GLU A 15 -17.25 -13.70 -5.50
N VAL A 16 -17.74 -14.92 -5.68
CA VAL A 16 -17.87 -15.91 -4.60
C VAL A 16 -17.02 -17.11 -4.98
N VAL A 17 -16.00 -17.39 -4.19
CA VAL A 17 -15.15 -18.57 -4.34
C VAL A 17 -15.49 -19.52 -3.20
N HIS A 18 -15.78 -20.78 -3.52
CA HIS A 18 -16.04 -21.81 -2.53
C HIS A 18 -14.72 -22.48 -2.09
N SER A 19 -14.63 -22.88 -0.82
CA SER A 19 -13.39 -23.43 -0.26
C SER A 19 -12.94 -24.73 -0.93
N SER A 20 -13.87 -25.48 -1.52
CA SER A 20 -13.55 -26.68 -2.32
C SER A 20 -12.75 -26.38 -3.58
N GLU A 21 -12.80 -25.15 -4.11
CA GLU A 21 -12.09 -24.75 -5.32
C GLU A 21 -10.60 -24.50 -5.07
N THR A 22 -10.20 -24.29 -3.82
CA THR A 22 -8.83 -23.88 -3.45
C THR A 22 -8.19 -24.78 -2.39
N GLY A 23 -8.71 -26.01 -2.24
CA GLY A 23 -8.18 -26.96 -1.25
C GLY A 23 -8.40 -26.55 0.21
N GLY A 24 -9.36 -25.65 0.47
CA GLY A 24 -9.76 -25.24 1.82
C GLY A 24 -8.95 -24.10 2.44
N LEU A 25 -7.91 -23.60 1.76
CA LEU A 25 -7.07 -22.52 2.27
C LEU A 25 -7.69 -21.15 1.94
N ARG A 26 -7.99 -20.37 2.99
CA ARG A 26 -8.61 -19.04 2.87
C ARG A 26 -7.79 -18.08 2.00
N ASP A 27 -6.48 -18.06 2.17
CA ASP A 27 -5.59 -17.17 1.41
C ASP A 27 -5.69 -17.43 -0.09
N ASP A 28 -5.86 -18.68 -0.49
CA ASP A 28 -5.99 -19.06 -1.89
C ASP A 28 -7.39 -18.71 -2.44
N MET A 29 -8.42 -18.75 -1.60
CA MET A 29 -9.75 -18.22 -1.96
C MET A 29 -9.71 -16.72 -2.23
N GLU A 30 -8.99 -15.95 -1.41
CA GLU A 30 -8.85 -14.50 -1.59
C GLU A 30 -8.06 -14.16 -2.86
N LYS A 31 -6.98 -14.90 -3.16
CA LYS A 31 -6.24 -14.78 -4.43
C LYS A 31 -7.12 -15.07 -5.63
N GLU A 32 -7.84 -16.17 -5.60
CA GLU A 32 -8.67 -16.62 -6.72
C GLU A 32 -9.83 -15.66 -6.96
N ALA A 33 -10.49 -15.19 -5.89
CA ALA A 33 -11.55 -14.20 -6.01
C ALA A 33 -11.02 -12.89 -6.62
N PHE A 34 -9.81 -12.47 -6.21
CA PHE A 34 -9.18 -11.28 -6.75
C PHE A 34 -8.79 -11.45 -8.23
N ARG A 35 -8.19 -12.58 -8.60
CA ARG A 35 -7.85 -12.92 -9.99
C ARG A 35 -9.08 -12.86 -10.90
N ARG A 36 -10.18 -13.50 -10.50
CA ARG A 36 -11.44 -13.51 -11.27
C ARG A 36 -12.04 -12.12 -11.45
N ILE A 37 -11.95 -11.26 -10.43
CA ILE A 37 -12.39 -9.86 -10.55
C ILE A 37 -11.55 -9.10 -11.59
N LEU A 38 -10.23 -9.27 -11.59
CA LEU A 38 -9.35 -8.61 -12.56
C LEU A 38 -9.65 -9.08 -14.00
N LEU A 39 -9.82 -10.39 -14.20
CA LEU A 39 -10.22 -10.96 -15.48
C LEU A 39 -11.58 -10.41 -15.93
N ARG A 40 -12.56 -10.35 -15.01
CA ARG A 40 -13.89 -9.82 -15.31
C ARG A 40 -13.84 -8.36 -15.78
N PHE A 41 -13.01 -7.53 -15.14
CA PHE A 41 -12.83 -6.16 -15.58
C PHE A 41 -12.22 -6.08 -16.97
N ALA A 42 -11.25 -6.95 -17.26
CA ALA A 42 -10.67 -7.02 -18.59
C ALA A 42 -11.67 -7.41 -19.67
N ASP A 43 -12.51 -8.41 -19.41
CA ASP A 43 -13.57 -8.85 -20.32
C ASP A 43 -14.57 -7.71 -20.60
N LEU A 44 -14.79 -6.83 -19.63
CA LEU A 44 -15.61 -5.62 -19.77
C LEU A 44 -14.87 -4.48 -20.48
N GLY A 45 -13.63 -4.67 -20.93
CA GLY A 45 -12.79 -3.64 -21.53
C GLY A 45 -12.29 -2.58 -20.54
N VAL A 46 -12.38 -2.84 -19.24
CA VAL A 46 -11.93 -1.92 -18.19
C VAL A 46 -10.45 -2.16 -17.93
N ARG A 47 -9.61 -1.21 -18.38
CA ARG A 47 -8.18 -1.23 -18.08
C ARG A 47 -7.91 -0.68 -16.68
N ILE A 48 -7.53 -1.57 -15.77
CA ILE A 48 -7.03 -1.18 -14.45
C ILE A 48 -5.57 -0.72 -14.62
N ARG A 49 -5.24 0.46 -14.09
CA ARG A 49 -3.87 1.01 -14.12
C ARG A 49 -3.10 0.75 -12.83
N SER A 50 -3.81 0.64 -11.71
CA SER A 50 -3.19 0.46 -10.42
C SER A 50 -4.17 -0.16 -9.44
N VAL A 51 -3.66 -1.00 -8.54
CA VAL A 51 -4.40 -1.58 -7.42
C VAL A 51 -3.76 -1.10 -6.12
N THR A 52 -4.56 -0.55 -5.21
CA THR A 52 -4.10 -0.19 -3.86
C THR A 52 -4.69 -1.15 -2.84
N SER A 53 -3.84 -1.76 -2.01
CA SER A 53 -4.28 -2.68 -0.95
C SER A 53 -3.46 -2.49 0.33
N ASP A 54 -3.96 -3.03 1.46
CA ASP A 54 -3.09 -3.36 2.59
C ASP A 54 -1.99 -4.34 2.12
N HIS A 55 -0.93 -4.51 2.90
CA HIS A 55 0.19 -5.39 2.54
C HIS A 55 -0.20 -6.87 2.54
N CYS A 56 -0.84 -7.28 1.46
CA CYS A 56 -1.24 -8.63 1.15
C CYS A 56 -0.33 -9.11 0.02
N SER A 57 0.73 -9.84 0.37
CA SER A 57 1.68 -10.43 -0.60
C SER A 57 0.96 -11.28 -1.65
N ASN A 58 -0.16 -11.88 -1.25
CA ASN A 58 -1.04 -12.66 -2.11
C ASN A 58 -1.59 -11.84 -3.30
N PHE A 59 -1.96 -10.57 -3.09
CA PHE A 59 -2.47 -9.71 -4.18
C PHE A 59 -1.36 -9.23 -5.10
N LYS A 60 -0.17 -8.94 -4.57
CA LYS A 60 0.99 -8.61 -5.40
C LYS A 60 1.29 -9.75 -6.38
N HIS A 61 1.35 -10.99 -5.89
CA HIS A 61 1.58 -12.15 -6.74
C HIS A 61 0.54 -12.27 -7.87
N VAL A 62 -0.74 -12.07 -7.55
CA VAL A 62 -1.80 -12.08 -8.57
C VAL A 62 -1.63 -10.94 -9.57
N ILE A 63 -1.26 -9.74 -9.14
CA ILE A 63 -1.00 -8.61 -10.06
C ILE A 63 0.16 -8.93 -11.01
N ASP A 64 1.27 -9.46 -10.49
CA ASP A 64 2.45 -9.82 -11.28
C ASP A 64 2.11 -10.90 -12.33
N GLU A 65 1.35 -11.93 -11.93
CA GLU A 65 0.85 -12.98 -12.82
C GLU A 65 -0.06 -12.42 -13.92
N MET A 66 -0.97 -11.52 -13.56
CA MET A 66 -1.92 -10.89 -14.48
C MET A 66 -1.22 -9.93 -15.45
N ASN A 67 -0.21 -9.18 -14.99
CA ASN A 67 0.65 -8.36 -15.85
C ASN A 67 1.32 -9.21 -16.94
N GLY A 68 1.84 -10.37 -16.57
CA GLY A 68 2.41 -11.33 -17.51
C GLY A 68 1.37 -11.90 -18.49
N THR A 69 0.24 -12.37 -17.96
CA THR A 69 -0.80 -13.07 -18.75
C THR A 69 -1.51 -12.15 -19.74
N MET A 70 -1.79 -10.92 -19.33
CA MET A 70 -2.60 -9.97 -20.08
C MET A 70 -1.78 -8.92 -20.83
N SER A 71 -0.45 -8.97 -20.73
CA SER A 71 0.44 -7.91 -21.21
C SER A 71 -0.01 -6.52 -20.72
N CYS A 72 -0.38 -6.45 -19.43
CA CYS A 72 -0.78 -5.20 -18.79
C CYS A 72 0.30 -4.68 -17.84
N ASP A 73 0.17 -3.42 -17.47
CA ASP A 73 1.11 -2.69 -16.61
C ASP A 73 0.34 -2.13 -15.42
N MET A 74 -0.20 -3.03 -14.60
CA MET A 74 -0.88 -2.69 -13.36
C MET A 74 0.16 -2.43 -12.26
N GLU A 75 0.14 -1.21 -11.73
CA GLU A 75 0.94 -0.84 -10.58
C GLU A 75 0.31 -1.35 -9.27
N TRP A 76 1.09 -1.99 -8.41
CA TRP A 76 0.65 -2.28 -7.04
C TRP A 76 1.11 -1.18 -6.08
N CYS A 77 0.14 -0.57 -5.40
CA CYS A 77 0.39 0.46 -4.39
C CYS A 77 -0.01 -0.04 -3.01
N LEU A 78 0.75 0.35 -1.98
CA LEU A 78 0.36 0.12 -0.59
C LEU A 78 -0.62 1.19 -0.11
N ASP A 79 -1.63 0.78 0.64
CA ASP A 79 -2.52 1.72 1.30
C ASP A 79 -1.77 2.56 2.34
N HIS A 80 -2.05 3.86 2.34
CA HIS A 80 -1.41 4.81 3.24
C HIS A 80 -1.68 4.53 4.73
N ARG A 81 -2.83 3.92 5.10
CA ARG A 81 -3.09 3.53 6.49
C ARG A 81 -2.22 2.36 6.89
N TYR A 82 -2.00 1.41 5.98
CA TYR A 82 -1.01 0.37 6.21
C TYR A 82 0.39 0.96 6.41
N LEU A 83 0.82 1.85 5.50
CA LEU A 83 2.11 2.53 5.63
C LEU A 83 2.26 3.26 6.97
N ASN A 84 1.21 3.96 7.42
CA ASN A 84 1.18 4.63 8.73
C ASN A 84 1.36 3.63 9.87
N ARG A 85 0.59 2.53 9.90
CA ARG A 85 0.72 1.48 10.93
C ARG A 85 2.12 0.86 10.96
N SER A 86 2.66 0.51 9.79
CA SER A 86 3.98 -0.10 9.66
C SER A 86 5.10 0.85 10.09
N MET A 87 5.03 2.12 9.69
CA MET A 87 5.96 3.16 10.13
C MET A 87 5.92 3.34 11.65
N VAL A 88 4.72 3.46 12.24
CA VAL A 88 4.56 3.61 13.69
C VAL A 88 5.12 2.39 14.43
N LYS A 89 4.88 1.18 13.95
CA LYS A 89 5.43 -0.05 14.53
C LYS A 89 6.97 -0.01 14.49
N ALA A 90 7.56 0.29 13.33
CA ALA A 90 9.02 0.37 13.18
C ALA A 90 9.64 1.44 14.09
N LEU A 91 9.03 2.62 14.19
CA LEU A 91 9.50 3.70 15.08
C LEU A 91 9.42 3.31 16.56
N ARG A 92 8.36 2.60 16.96
CA ARG A 92 8.24 2.08 18.34
C ARG A 92 9.30 1.05 18.66
N GLU A 93 9.59 0.14 17.73
CA GLU A 93 10.68 -0.82 17.93
C GLU A 93 12.04 -0.13 18.00
N ALA A 94 12.34 0.78 17.07
CA ALA A 94 13.57 1.56 17.08
C ALA A 94 13.73 2.38 18.37
N SER A 95 12.63 2.91 18.93
CA SER A 95 12.69 3.67 20.18
C SER A 95 13.09 2.87 21.41
N LYS A 96 13.07 1.53 21.35
CA LYS A 96 13.51 0.67 22.45
C LYS A 96 15.03 0.53 22.52
N GLU A 97 15.76 0.97 21.50
CA GLU A 97 17.23 0.95 21.52
C GLU A 97 17.78 2.06 22.44
N ASP A 98 18.88 1.79 23.15
CA ASP A 98 19.45 2.60 24.25
C ASP A 98 19.81 4.06 23.90
N SER A 99 19.70 4.47 22.64
CA SER A 99 19.96 5.84 22.18
C SER A 99 18.79 6.50 21.43
N CYS A 100 17.67 5.79 21.29
CA CYS A 100 16.58 6.14 20.38
C CYS A 100 15.26 6.47 21.11
N GLY A 101 15.23 6.49 22.44
CA GLY A 101 14.01 6.70 23.23
C GLY A 101 13.23 7.97 22.89
N SER A 102 13.91 9.04 22.45
CA SER A 102 13.27 10.29 22.02
C SER A 102 12.37 10.12 20.79
N LEU A 103 12.55 9.06 19.98
CA LEU A 103 11.73 8.78 18.80
C LEU A 103 10.24 8.67 19.11
N VAL A 104 9.85 8.19 20.29
CA VAL A 104 8.44 8.08 20.70
C VAL A 104 7.72 9.43 20.59
N ASN A 105 8.40 10.51 20.95
CA ASN A 105 7.85 11.87 20.93
C ASN A 105 7.63 12.39 19.50
N TRP A 106 8.36 11.85 18.52
CA TRP A 106 8.25 12.24 17.11
C TRP A 106 7.16 11.48 16.36
N ILE A 107 6.67 10.36 16.89
CA ILE A 107 5.65 9.52 16.23
C ILE A 107 4.41 10.33 15.83
N PRO A 108 3.77 11.14 16.71
CA PRO A 108 2.59 11.91 16.32
C PRO A 108 2.87 12.88 15.15
N THR A 109 4.01 13.56 15.19
CA THR A 109 4.43 14.49 14.13
C THR A 109 4.64 13.79 12.80
N LEU A 110 5.33 12.64 12.80
CA LEU A 110 5.58 11.85 11.59
C LEU A 110 4.29 11.30 10.99
N LYS A 111 3.33 10.86 11.82
CA LYS A 111 1.99 10.45 11.38
C LYS A 111 1.25 11.59 10.68
N ASN A 112 1.16 12.75 11.34
CA ASN A 112 0.47 13.92 10.78
C ASN A 112 1.12 14.39 9.48
N HIS A 113 2.44 14.24 9.37
CA HIS A 113 3.15 14.59 8.16
C HIS A 113 2.89 13.61 7.01
N LEU A 114 2.86 12.30 7.27
CA LEU A 114 2.45 11.29 6.28
C LEU A 114 1.03 11.56 5.76
N GLU A 115 0.08 11.80 6.65
CA GLU A 115 -1.30 12.11 6.29
C GLU A 115 -1.42 13.39 5.47
N SER A 116 -0.65 14.43 5.85
CA SER A 116 -0.60 15.68 5.07
C SER A 116 0.03 15.49 3.70
N SER A 117 1.06 14.66 3.58
CA SER A 117 1.72 14.35 2.31
C SER A 117 0.80 13.58 1.37
N VAL A 118 0.04 12.62 1.89
CA VAL A 118 -1.00 11.89 1.14
C VAL A 118 -2.11 12.85 0.68
N ARG A 119 -2.59 13.72 1.57
CA ARG A 119 -3.62 14.73 1.23
C ARG A 119 -3.15 15.67 0.13
N VAL A 120 -1.97 16.26 0.27
CA VAL A 120 -1.43 17.22 -0.72
C VAL A 120 -1.11 16.52 -2.04
N GLY A 121 -0.50 15.33 -2.02
CA GLY A 121 -0.21 14.58 -3.24
C GLY A 121 -1.48 14.14 -3.99
N SER A 122 -2.53 13.78 -3.24
CA SER A 122 -3.86 13.50 -3.82
C SER A 122 -4.45 14.74 -4.50
N TRP A 123 -4.37 15.92 -3.87
CA TRP A 123 -4.84 17.19 -4.45
C TRP A 123 -4.03 17.66 -5.65
N ALA A 124 -2.72 17.44 -5.65
CA ALA A 124 -1.84 17.79 -6.76
C ALA A 124 -2.05 16.90 -8.00
N ASN A 125 -2.87 15.85 -7.91
CA ASN A 125 -3.10 14.84 -8.94
C ASN A 125 -1.79 14.22 -9.48
N ASP A 126 -0.74 14.23 -8.66
CA ASP A 126 0.57 13.66 -8.98
C ASP A 126 1.01 12.75 -7.83
N ARG A 127 0.89 11.46 -8.09
CA ARG A 127 1.18 10.39 -7.12
C ARG A 127 2.65 10.36 -6.74
N ASN A 128 3.55 10.78 -7.64
CA ASN A 128 4.99 10.81 -7.36
C ASN A 128 5.34 11.87 -6.32
N ASN A 129 4.46 12.84 -6.06
CA ASN A 129 4.73 13.89 -5.08
C ASN A 129 4.53 13.46 -3.63
N ILE A 130 3.78 12.39 -3.34
CA ILE A 130 3.55 11.95 -1.96
C ILE A 130 4.89 11.62 -1.27
N LYS A 131 5.79 10.89 -1.94
CA LYS A 131 7.14 10.58 -1.40
C LYS A 131 7.99 11.84 -1.22
N PHE A 132 7.91 12.81 -2.14
CA PHE A 132 8.68 14.04 -2.07
C PHE A 132 8.20 14.94 -0.92
N PHE A 133 6.89 15.10 -0.77
CA PHE A 133 6.31 15.82 0.37
C PHE A 133 6.69 15.17 1.68
N PHE A 134 6.59 13.84 1.78
CA PHE A 134 6.96 13.12 3.00
C PHE A 134 8.45 13.25 3.34
N ASN A 135 9.33 13.12 2.34
CA ASN A 135 10.77 13.23 2.53
C ASN A 135 11.23 14.64 2.91
N THR A 136 10.46 15.68 2.54
CA THR A 136 10.82 17.07 2.85
C THR A 136 10.88 17.32 4.38
N CYS A 137 10.05 16.66 5.19
CA CYS A 137 10.22 16.76 6.64
C CYS A 137 11.37 15.93 7.19
N LEU A 138 11.72 14.80 6.57
CA LEU A 138 12.87 14.02 7.00
C LEU A 138 14.18 14.81 6.82
N TYR A 139 14.31 15.61 5.76
CA TYR A 139 15.47 16.50 5.60
C TYR A 139 15.59 17.55 6.70
N ARG A 140 14.45 18.09 7.20
CA ARG A 140 14.47 19.00 8.36
C ARG A 140 14.90 18.28 9.65
N VAL A 141 14.58 17.00 9.81
CA VAL A 141 15.00 16.18 10.95
C VAL A 141 16.47 15.72 10.84
N ALA A 142 16.95 15.40 9.63
CA ALA A 142 18.33 15.01 9.37
C ALA A 142 19.33 16.16 9.58
N GLY A 143 18.91 17.41 9.35
CA GLY A 143 19.71 18.60 9.69
C GLY A 143 19.80 18.90 11.19
N VAL A 144 18.96 18.27 12.02
CA VAL A 144 18.90 18.49 13.48
C VAL A 144 19.53 17.33 14.26
N HIS A 145 19.64 16.14 13.66
CA HIS A 145 20.18 14.94 14.32
C HIS A 145 21.20 14.22 13.43
N PHE A 146 22.41 13.98 13.94
CA PHE A 146 23.40 13.08 13.31
C PHE A 146 22.90 11.64 13.41
N TRP A 147 22.34 11.12 12.32
CA TRP A 147 22.00 9.70 12.21
C TRP A 147 23.26 8.93 11.83
N LYS A 148 23.72 8.00 12.68
CA LYS A 148 24.64 6.95 12.23
C LYS A 148 23.98 6.24 11.05
N LYS A 149 24.71 6.04 9.95
CA LYS A 149 24.23 5.23 8.82
C LYS A 149 23.97 3.81 9.32
N VAL A 150 22.72 3.53 9.69
CA VAL A 150 22.21 2.17 9.83
C VAL A 150 21.51 1.88 8.52
N THR A 151 21.97 0.83 7.83
CA THR A 151 21.42 0.41 6.55
C THR A 151 20.01 -0.14 6.79
N PHE A 152 19.00 0.72 6.72
CA PHE A 152 17.62 0.29 6.61
C PHE A 152 17.31 0.05 5.14
N TRP A 153 17.01 -1.20 4.79
CA TRP A 153 16.49 -1.57 3.48
C TRP A 153 15.04 -1.09 3.36
N PHE A 154 14.84 0.21 3.14
CA PHE A 154 13.56 0.74 2.67
C PHE A 154 13.64 0.98 1.16
N MET A 155 12.86 0.17 0.42
CA MET A 155 12.40 0.40 -0.95
C MET A 155 13.50 0.72 -1.99
N GLN A 156 13.95 -0.33 -2.68
CA GLN A 156 14.10 -0.27 -4.13
C GLN A 156 12.76 -0.63 -4.78
#